data_AF-A0ABD0NTR7-F1
#
_entry.id   AF-A0ABD0NTR7-F1
#
_cell.length_a   1.000
_cell.length_b   1.000
_cell.length_c   1.000
_cell.angle_alpha   90.00
_cell.angle_beta   90.00
_cell.angle_gamma   90.00
#
_symmetry.space_group_name_H-M   'P 1'
#
loop_
_entity.id
_entity.type
_entity.pdbx_description
1 polymer ?
#
loop_
_entity_poly.entity_id
_entity_poly.type
_entity_poly.pdbx_seq_one_letter_code
_entity_poly.pdbx_strand_id
1 'polypeptide(L)' 'FVRFLEGYYIVLITKRRKMADIGGHSIYKIEDTNMIYIPNDSVRVTHPDEAR' A
#
# COMPACT_ATOMS: atom_id res chain seq x y z
N PHE A 1 3.38 4.49 -4.01
CA PHE A 1 2.86 3.75 -5.16
C PHE A 1 3.89 2.70 -5.56
N VAL A 2 3.43 1.50 -5.89
CA VAL A 2 4.27 0.44 -6.45
C VAL A 2 3.71 0.12 -7.83
N ARG A 3 4.58 -0.01 -8.83
CA ARG A 3 4.21 -0.50 -10.16
C ARG A 3 4.67 -1.94 -10.25
N PHE A 4 3.73 -2.87 -10.44
CA PHE A 4 4.07 -4.24 -10.79
C PHE A 4 4.20 -4.34 -12.31
N LEU A 5 3.96 -5.51 -12.89
CA LEU A 5 4.17 -5.76 -14.31
C LEU A 5 3.42 -4.74 -15.17
N GLU A 6 2.11 -4.61 -14.94
CA GLU A 6 1.24 -3.74 -15.73
C GLU A 6 0.39 -2.79 -14.87
N GLY A 7 0.16 -3.11 -13.60
CA GLY A 7 -0.64 -2.32 -12.67
C GLY A 7 0.10 -1.33 -11.78
N TYR A 8 -0.59 -0.23 -11.42
CA TYR A 8 -0.20 0.61 -10.29
C TYR A 8 -1.00 0.21 -9.05
N TYR A 9 -0.31 0.16 -7.91
CA TYR A 9 -0.91 -0.13 -6.62
C TYR A 9 -0.55 0.95 -5.60
N ILE A 10 -1.51 1.27 -4.74
CA ILE A 10 -1.29 2.03 -3.51
C ILE A 10 -1.14 1.02 -2.37
N VAL A 11 -0.05 1.14 -1.60
CA VAL A 11 0.04 0.52 -0.28
C VAL A 11 -0.52 1.51 0.73
N LEU A 12 -1.69 1.20 1.28
CA LEU A 12 -2.40 2.04 2.25
C LEU A 12 -2.22 1.46 3.65
N ILE A 13 -1.77 2.29 4.59
CA ILE A 13 -1.77 1.94 6.01
C ILE A 13 -3.20 2.06 6.53
N THR A 14 -3.80 0.97 6.97
CA THR A 14 -5.18 0.93 7.47
C THR A 14 -5.24 0.92 8.98
N LYS A 15 -4.21 0.38 9.64
CA LYS A 15 -4.11 0.35 11.10
C LYS A 15 -2.73 0.77 11.56
N ARG A 16 -2.68 1.66 12.54
CA ARG A 16 -1.46 2.12 13.19
C ARG A 16 -1.65 2.21 14.69
N ARG A 17 -0.59 1.93 15.45
CA ARG A 17 -0.55 2.08 16.90
C ARG A 17 0.54 3.07 17.31
N LYS A 18 0.20 4.04 18.18
CA LYS A 18 1.19 4.95 18.76
C LYS A 18 2.11 4.15 19.67
N MET A 19 3.42 4.21 19.43
CA MET A 19 4.42 3.51 20.23
C MET A 19 5.15 4.43 21.18
N ALA A 20 5.39 5.67 20.76
CA ALA A 20 6.11 6.65 21.57
C ALA A 20 5.70 8.08 21.21
N ASP A 21 6.05 8.99 22.10
CA ASP A 21 6.10 10.43 21.85
C ASP A 21 7.48 10.92 22.26
N ILE A 22 8.20 11.57 21.34
CA ILE A 22 9.55 12.08 21.60
C ILE A 22 9.59 13.53 21.11
N GLY A 23 9.80 14.47 22.03
CA GLY A 23 9.89 15.90 21.69
C GLY A 23 8.62 16.48 21.05
N GLY A 24 7.44 15.92 21.35
CA GLY A 24 6.16 16.33 20.73
C GLY A 24 5.87 15.64 19.40
N HIS A 25 6.77 14.78 18.92
CA HIS A 25 6.56 13.97 17.73
C HIS A 25 6.05 12.58 18.11
N SER A 26 4.91 12.19 17.53
CA SER A 26 4.34 10.86 17.75
C SER A 26 4.92 9.84 16.78
N ILE A 27 5.45 8.74 17.33
CA ILE A 27 5.99 7.61 16.56
C ILE A 27 4.93 6.51 16.50
N TYR A 28 4.64 6.03 15.29
CA TYR A 28 3.63 5.00 15.05
C TYR A 28 4.25 3.75 14.45
N LYS A 29 3.78 2.59 14.89
CA LYS A 29 3.99 1.32 14.18
C LYS A 29 2.80 1.08 13.27
N ILE A 30 3.10 0.66 12.05
CA ILE A 30 2.12 0.12 11.11
C ILE A 30 1.72 -1.26 11.61
N GLU A 31 0.43 -1.45 11.90
CA GLU A 31 -0.10 -2.76 12.29
C GLU A 31 -0.61 -3.51 11.07
N ASP A 32 -1.38 -2.83 10.21
CA ASP A 32 -1.95 -3.42 8.99
C ASP A 32 -1.80 -2.48 7.79
N THR A 33 -1.65 -3.09 6.62
CA THR A 33 -1.65 -2.41 5.32
C THR A 33 -2.54 -3.16 4.33
N ASN A 34 -3.10 -2.42 3.38
CA ASN A 34 -3.82 -2.97 2.23
C ASN A 34 -3.16 -2.52 0.94
N MET A 35 -3.14 -3.38 -0.07
CA MET A 35 -2.77 -3.02 -1.44
C MET A 35 -4.02 -2.79 -2.26
N ILE A 36 -4.14 -1.60 -2.84
CA ILE A 36 -5.29 -1.20 -3.66
C ILE A 36 -4.81 -1.01 -5.10
N TYR A 37 -5.39 -1.78 -6.02
CA TYR A 37 -5.16 -1.64 -7.45
C TYR A 37 -5.77 -0.33 -7.96
N ILE A 38 -4.99 0.42 -8.73
CA ILE A 38 -5.49 1.59 -9.46
C ILE A 38 -5.74 1.15 -10.90
N PRO A 39 -7.01 1.18 -11.35
CA PRO A 39 -7.34 0.86 -12.72
C PRO A 39 -6.59 1.75 -13.69
N ASN A 40 -5.96 1.13 -14.67
CA ASN A 40 -5.40 1.82 -15.82
C ASN A 40 -6.18 1.35 -17.05
N ASP A 41 -6.91 2.24 -17.73
CA ASP A 41 -7.76 1.89 -18.88
C ASP A 41 -7.01 1.20 -20.04
N SER A 42 -5.68 1.34 -20.08
CA SER A 42 -4.81 0.64 -21.03
C SER A 42 -4.50 -0.82 -20.66
N VAL A 43 -4.75 -1.23 -19.42
CA VAL A 43 -4.46 -2.57 -18.88
C VAL A 43 -5.79 -3.22 -18.48
N ARG A 44 -6.40 -3.94 -19.42
CA ARG A 44 -7.72 -4.59 -19.25
C ARG A 44 -7.64 -5.99 -18.64
N VAL A 45 -6.44 -6.57 -18.52
CA VAL A 45 -6.22 -7.94 -18.05
C VAL A 45 -5.14 -7.89 -16.98
N THR A 46 -5.44 -8.40 -15.78
CA THR A 46 -4.45 -8.59 -14.71
C THR A 46 -3.47 -9.68 -15.13
N HIS A 47 -2.17 -9.41 -15.09
CA HIS A 47 -1.16 -10.37 -15.51
C HIS A 47 -1.16 -11.56 -14.53
N PRO A 48 -1.09 -12.84 -14.99
CA PRO A 48 -1.20 -14.01 -14.11
C PRO A 48 -0.15 -14.06 -13.00
N ASP A 49 1.04 -13.50 -13.22
CA ASP A 49 2.11 -13.40 -12.23
C ASP A 49 1.97 -12.21 -11.27
N GLU A 50 0.95 -11.36 -11.39
CA GLU A 50 0.80 -10.15 -10.56
C GLU A 50 0.31 -10.47 -9.13
N ALA A 51 -0.31 -11.63 -8.93
CA ALA A 51 -0.78 -12.11 -7.63
C ALA A 51 0.17 -13.12 -6.95
N ARG A 52 1.32 -13.41 -7.58
CA ARG A 52 2.24 -14.48 -7.19
C ARG A 52 3.37 -13.97 -6.31
#